data_AF-A0AAX6GU35-F1
#
_entry.id   AF-A0AAX6GU35-F1
#
_cell.length_a   1.000
_cell.length_b   1.000
_cell.length_c   1.000
_cell.angle_alpha   90.00
_cell.angle_beta   90.00
_cell.angle_gamma   90.00
#
_symmetry.space_group_name_H-M   'P 1'
#
loop_
_entity.id
_entity.type
_entity.pdbx_description
1 polymer ?
#
loop_
_entity_poly.entity_id
_entity_poly.type
_entity_poly.pdbx_seq_one_letter_code
_entity_poly.pdbx_strand_id
1 'polypeptide(L)'
;MGQLGALISTTIEHVIAPDIRFETVDLTTRLLVPIIVLQNHNRYNILHAGNNHSIDVQAIEREVKKMVHAGQEVILIGGSHALHHHEKLAIALSKAMRSHSLQETKKDGRFHVRTRTYLDGAILKEEMERSADVLAAGLLEVADPSLSSKFFLRQHWMDEANAQQDSVVKHKPLWATYYSKHNKNKKWDERKKEGNLYRTYGTRVIPVFVLSLAGVDADLLMEDESLVWTSKDVVIVLQHENEKIPLSYVSETTRQFAFPSLSQRHILAGLASVVGGLSAPYEKASHIHERPVLNWLWSTGCHPFGPFSNSSQISQMLQDVALRSTIYAQVDAALRRIRETSEIVQSFASEHLKTPLGEPVKGKKKKSSTELWVEKFYKKITDLPEPFPHELVERLEQYLDKLEEQLVDLSSLLYDHRLEDAHKNSTDILQSTVFTQQYVERVLATEKEKMRCCRIEYKFPVQSRQTFIYGGILLAGFFVYFIVIFFSSPVR
;
A
#
# COMPACT_ATOMS: atom_id res chain seq x y z
N MET A 1 17.75 27.37 -15.55
CA MET A 1 17.81 27.35 -14.07
C MET A 1 19.26 27.63 -13.67
N GLY A 2 19.52 28.56 -12.74
CA GLY A 2 20.87 28.74 -12.20
C GLY A 2 21.31 27.55 -11.35
N GLN A 3 22.62 27.35 -11.16
CA GLN A 3 23.17 26.23 -10.38
C GLN A 3 22.60 26.15 -8.96
N LEU A 4 22.43 27.31 -8.30
CA LEU A 4 21.80 27.39 -6.98
C LEU A 4 20.33 26.93 -7.00
N GLY A 5 19.55 27.37 -8.00
CA GLY A 5 18.15 26.98 -8.12
C GLY A 5 17.98 25.48 -8.37
N ALA A 6 18.87 24.89 -9.18
CA ALA A 6 18.90 23.45 -9.39
C ALA A 6 19.22 22.69 -8.09
N LEU A 7 20.20 23.17 -7.31
CA LEU A 7 20.54 22.57 -6.02
C LEU A 7 19.36 22.62 -5.06
N ILE A 8 18.72 23.78 -4.88
CA ILE A 8 17.53 23.94 -4.03
C ILE A 8 16.41 23.00 -4.47
N SER A 9 16.13 22.92 -5.78
CA SER A 9 15.13 21.99 -6.32
C SER A 9 15.45 20.55 -5.95
N THR A 10 16.70 20.11 -6.14
CA THR A 10 17.09 18.74 -5.79
C THR A 10 17.04 18.48 -4.28
N THR A 11 17.38 19.45 -3.43
CA THR A 11 17.26 19.34 -1.96
C THR A 11 15.80 19.11 -1.55
N ILE A 12 14.88 19.86 -2.16
CA ILE A 12 13.45 19.72 -1.87
C ILE A 12 12.97 18.32 -2.25
N GLU A 13 13.31 17.88 -3.46
CA GLU A 13 12.85 16.60 -4.01
C GLU A 13 13.45 15.36 -3.32
N HIS A 14 14.67 15.43 -2.81
CA HIS A 14 15.38 14.25 -2.28
C HIS A 14 15.43 14.20 -0.76
N VAL A 15 15.35 15.35 -0.09
CA VAL A 15 15.59 15.44 1.35
C VAL A 15 14.38 15.99 2.10
N ILE A 16 13.74 17.05 1.60
CA ILE A 16 12.64 17.72 2.33
C ILE A 16 11.30 17.00 2.11
N ALA A 17 11.00 16.63 0.86
CA ALA A 17 9.78 15.97 0.44
C ALA A 17 10.10 14.85 -0.57
N PRO A 18 10.82 13.80 -0.13
CA PRO A 18 11.12 12.66 -0.97
C PRO A 18 9.87 11.82 -1.27
N ASP A 19 9.99 10.98 -2.30
CA ASP A 19 8.97 9.99 -2.62
C ASP A 19 8.81 8.95 -1.51
N ILE A 20 7.58 8.46 -1.36
CA ILE A 20 7.23 7.43 -0.38
C ILE A 20 7.49 6.07 -1.01
N ARG A 21 8.41 5.27 -0.44
CA ARG A 21 8.80 3.98 -1.01
C ARG A 21 7.70 2.92 -0.88
N PHE A 22 7.08 2.84 0.30
CA PHE A 22 5.97 1.94 0.57
C PHE A 22 4.84 2.71 1.26
N GLU A 23 3.62 2.50 0.78
CA GLU A 23 2.43 3.16 1.32
C GLU A 23 2.13 2.65 2.75
N THR A 24 2.17 3.55 3.74
CA THR A 24 1.94 3.26 5.16
C THR A 24 0.57 3.77 5.63
N VAL A 25 -0.51 3.03 5.31
CA VAL A 25 -1.90 3.38 5.68
C VAL A 25 -2.36 2.72 6.99
N ASP A 26 -1.47 1.99 7.65
CA ASP A 26 -1.86 1.13 8.78
C ASP A 26 -2.21 1.96 10.02
N LEU A 27 -3.48 1.92 10.44
CA LEU A 27 -4.00 2.51 11.68
C LEU A 27 -3.61 1.69 12.94
N THR A 28 -2.43 1.07 12.92
CA THR A 28 -2.05 0.08 13.91
C THR A 28 -1.54 0.73 15.19
N THR A 29 -2.14 0.36 16.31
CA THR A 29 -1.70 0.76 17.65
C THR A 29 -0.41 0.08 18.08
N ARG A 30 -0.08 -1.08 17.47
CA ARG A 30 1.09 -1.88 17.83
C ARG A 30 1.89 -2.29 16.60
N LEU A 31 3.21 -2.15 16.67
CA LEU A 31 4.17 -2.60 15.66
C LEU A 31 5.05 -3.70 16.26
N LEU A 32 4.92 -4.92 15.74
CA LEU A 32 5.75 -6.06 16.08
C LEU A 32 6.79 -6.31 14.99
N VAL A 33 8.07 -6.30 15.37
CA VAL A 33 9.19 -6.54 14.45
C VAL A 33 10.01 -7.73 14.95
N PRO A 34 9.71 -8.96 14.47
CA PRO A 34 10.55 -10.11 14.75
C PRO A 34 11.80 -10.10 13.86
N ILE A 35 12.98 -10.04 14.49
CA ILE A 35 14.29 -10.22 13.86
C ILE A 35 14.63 -11.70 13.93
N ILE A 36 14.51 -12.38 12.79
CA ILE A 36 14.74 -13.82 12.65
C ILE A 36 16.10 -14.01 11.96
N VAL A 37 17.08 -14.45 12.72
CA VAL A 37 18.41 -14.79 12.21
C VAL A 37 18.38 -16.23 11.71
N LEU A 38 18.69 -16.43 10.43
CA LEU A 38 18.82 -17.74 9.80
C LEU A 38 20.29 -17.98 9.51
N GLN A 39 20.92 -18.89 10.26
CA GLN A 39 22.35 -19.16 10.17
C GLN A 39 22.63 -20.52 9.52
N ASN A 40 23.58 -20.55 8.57
CA ASN A 40 24.08 -21.80 7.99
C ASN A 40 25.35 -22.33 8.71
N HIS A 41 25.76 -21.67 9.78
CA HIS A 41 27.00 -21.95 10.50
C HIS A 41 26.82 -21.89 12.02
N ASN A 42 27.79 -22.44 12.75
CA ASN A 42 27.85 -22.38 14.22
C ASN A 42 29.05 -21.54 14.73
N ARG A 43 29.64 -20.67 13.89
CA ARG A 43 30.85 -19.91 14.22
C ARG A 43 30.62 -18.82 15.27
N TYR A 44 29.52 -18.09 15.10
CA TYR A 44 29.11 -17.00 15.98
C TYR A 44 27.59 -16.87 15.96
N ASN A 45 27.04 -16.23 17.00
CA ASN A 45 25.63 -15.84 17.04
C ASN A 45 25.56 -14.31 16.98
N ILE A 46 24.79 -13.78 16.02
CA ILE A 46 24.62 -12.34 15.81
C ILE A 46 23.89 -11.67 16.98
N LEU A 47 23.01 -12.39 17.69
CA LEU A 47 22.23 -11.82 18.79
C LEU A 47 23.02 -11.72 20.10
N HIS A 48 24.17 -12.37 20.21
CA HIS A 48 25.04 -12.23 21.38
C HIS A 48 26.05 -11.10 21.17
N ALA A 49 26.11 -10.20 22.14
CA ALA A 49 27.08 -9.11 22.15
C ALA A 49 28.53 -9.64 22.23
N GLY A 50 29.46 -8.94 21.58
CA GLY A 50 30.89 -9.21 21.69
C GLY A 50 31.63 -9.47 20.37
N ASN A 51 30.91 -9.54 19.25
CA ASN A 51 31.50 -9.71 17.91
C ASN A 51 31.25 -8.47 17.06
N ASN A 52 32.12 -8.18 16.08
CA ASN A 52 31.92 -7.09 15.12
C ASN A 52 30.64 -7.23 14.28
N HIS A 53 30.05 -8.42 14.29
CA HIS A 53 28.83 -8.77 13.56
C HIS A 53 27.58 -8.73 14.45
N SER A 54 27.71 -8.45 15.75
CA SER A 54 26.59 -8.51 16.68
C SER A 54 25.60 -7.37 16.44
N ILE A 55 24.31 -7.66 16.60
CA ILE A 55 23.23 -6.69 16.51
C ILE A 55 22.75 -6.32 17.90
N ASP A 56 22.60 -5.02 18.17
CA ASP A 56 21.91 -4.52 19.35
C ASP A 56 20.42 -4.28 19.03
N VAL A 57 19.57 -5.22 19.44
CA VAL A 57 18.12 -5.16 19.24
C VAL A 57 17.50 -3.95 19.94
N GLN A 58 18.01 -3.54 21.12
CA GLN A 58 17.51 -2.39 21.87
C GLN A 58 17.90 -1.07 21.20
N ALA A 59 19.10 -1.00 20.59
CA ALA A 59 19.47 0.15 19.76
C ALA A 59 18.57 0.28 18.53
N ILE A 60 18.27 -0.83 17.85
CA ILE A 60 17.34 -0.82 16.71
C ILE A 60 15.96 -0.35 17.17
N GLU A 61 15.45 -0.86 18.29
CA GLU A 61 14.14 -0.47 18.82
C GLU A 61 14.08 1.04 19.10
N ARG A 62 15.14 1.62 19.69
CA ARG A 62 15.23 3.07 19.93
C ARG A 62 15.18 3.88 18.65
N GLU A 63 15.86 3.45 17.58
CA GLU A 63 15.82 4.15 16.30
C GLU A 63 14.47 3.99 15.59
N VAL A 64 13.85 2.81 15.64
CA VAL A 64 12.52 2.57 15.07
C VAL A 64 11.45 3.40 15.76
N LYS A 65 11.52 3.54 17.09
CA LYS A 65 10.60 4.39 17.87
C LYS A 65 10.61 5.85 17.44
N LYS A 66 11.72 6.37 16.87
CA LYS A 66 11.79 7.75 16.37
C LYS A 66 11.03 7.97 15.06
N MET A 67 10.76 6.91 14.30
CA MET A 67 10.04 6.99 13.02
C MET A 67 8.53 6.74 13.16
N VAL A 68 8.06 6.53 14.39
CA VAL A 68 6.70 6.12 14.71
C VAL A 68 6.05 7.20 15.58
N HIS A 69 4.75 7.45 15.38
CA HIS A 69 4.03 8.50 16.12
C HIS A 69 3.86 8.15 17.61
N ALA A 70 3.78 9.20 18.45
CA ALA A 70 3.60 9.07 19.89
C ALA A 70 2.30 8.31 20.23
N GLY A 71 2.43 7.18 20.92
CA GLY A 71 1.31 6.32 21.34
C GLY A 71 1.25 4.95 20.65
N GLN A 72 2.00 4.74 19.57
CA GLN A 72 2.14 3.42 18.96
C GLN A 72 3.22 2.59 19.68
N GLU A 73 2.85 1.40 20.14
CA GLU A 73 3.74 0.49 20.86
C GLU A 73 4.63 -0.26 19.87
N VAL A 74 5.95 -0.08 19.96
CA VAL A 74 6.94 -0.78 19.13
C VAL A 74 7.60 -1.87 19.96
N ILE A 75 7.53 -3.11 19.48
CA ILE A 75 8.11 -4.29 20.13
C ILE A 75 9.01 -5.00 19.13
N LEU A 76 10.29 -5.11 19.47
CA LEU A 76 11.28 -5.88 18.72
C LEU A 76 11.63 -7.15 19.47
N ILE A 77 11.70 -8.28 18.74
CA ILE A 77 12.06 -9.58 19.30
C ILE A 77 13.12 -10.21 18.42
N GLY A 78 14.23 -10.68 18.99
CA GLY A 78 15.26 -11.42 18.27
C GLY A 78 15.15 -12.92 18.49
N GLY A 79 15.20 -13.72 17.42
CA GLY A 79 15.32 -15.17 17.46
C GLY A 79 16.37 -15.67 16.47
N SER A 80 17.16 -16.68 16.85
CA SER A 80 18.15 -17.30 15.96
C SER A 80 17.80 -18.75 15.70
N HIS A 81 17.84 -19.15 14.43
CA HIS A 81 17.48 -20.47 13.95
C HIS A 81 18.52 -20.97 12.96
N ALA A 82 18.87 -22.24 13.08
CA ALA A 82 19.74 -22.88 12.11
C ALA A 82 18.97 -23.15 10.81
N LEU A 83 19.49 -22.68 9.69
CA LEU A 83 18.82 -22.76 8.38
C LEU A 83 18.53 -24.22 7.97
N HIS A 84 19.39 -25.16 8.36
CA HIS A 84 19.23 -26.59 8.05
C HIS A 84 18.04 -27.25 8.78
N HIS A 85 17.55 -26.68 9.89
CA HIS A 85 16.32 -27.15 10.53
C HIS A 85 15.05 -26.78 9.75
N HIS A 86 15.17 -25.85 8.79
CA HIS A 86 14.06 -25.37 7.97
C HIS A 86 14.33 -25.70 6.51
N GLU A 87 14.10 -26.96 6.12
CA GLU A 87 14.34 -27.46 4.76
C GLU A 87 13.72 -26.56 3.69
N LYS A 88 12.45 -26.15 3.87
CA LYS A 88 11.75 -25.30 2.90
C LYS A 88 12.41 -23.91 2.74
N LEU A 89 12.91 -23.34 3.83
CA LEU A 89 13.63 -22.05 3.79
C LEU A 89 14.99 -22.20 3.12
N ALA A 90 15.71 -23.28 3.41
CA ALA A 90 16.97 -23.58 2.76
C ALA A 90 16.79 -23.76 1.23
N ILE A 91 15.71 -24.45 0.82
CA ILE A 91 15.33 -24.60 -0.58
C ILE A 91 14.97 -23.24 -1.20
N ALA A 92 14.19 -22.40 -0.51
CA ALA A 92 13.84 -21.06 -0.99
C ALA A 92 15.11 -20.20 -1.23
N LEU A 93 16.05 -20.22 -0.29
CA LEU A 93 17.34 -19.55 -0.43
C LEU A 93 18.12 -20.04 -1.66
N SER A 94 18.24 -21.36 -1.80
CA SER A 94 18.95 -21.96 -2.95
C SER A 94 18.28 -21.63 -4.29
N LYS A 95 16.94 -21.62 -4.35
CA LYS A 95 16.18 -21.26 -5.56
C LYS A 95 16.29 -19.79 -5.92
N ALA A 96 16.48 -18.91 -4.94
CA ALA A 96 16.63 -17.47 -5.13
C ALA A 96 18.06 -17.05 -5.55
N MET A 97 19.04 -17.94 -5.47
CA MET A 97 20.38 -17.67 -5.98
C MET A 97 20.36 -17.52 -7.50
N ARG A 98 20.95 -16.43 -7.98
CA ARG A 98 21.08 -16.09 -9.40
C ARG A 98 22.53 -15.71 -9.68
N SER A 99 22.87 -15.66 -10.96
CA SER A 99 24.21 -15.29 -11.41
C SER A 99 24.13 -14.40 -12.64
N HIS A 100 24.97 -13.37 -12.69
CA HIS A 100 25.10 -12.49 -13.84
C HIS A 100 26.57 -12.27 -14.17
N SER A 101 26.84 -11.99 -15.44
CA SER A 101 28.20 -11.76 -15.93
C SER A 101 28.50 -10.27 -15.97
N LEU A 102 29.45 -9.82 -15.14
CA LEU A 102 29.94 -8.44 -15.12
C LEU A 102 31.26 -8.34 -15.87
N GLN A 103 31.45 -7.24 -16.58
CA GLN A 103 32.74 -6.91 -17.21
C GLN A 103 33.52 -6.00 -16.26
N GLU A 104 34.53 -6.55 -15.59
CA GLU A 104 35.42 -5.76 -14.74
C GLU A 104 36.71 -5.40 -15.48
N THR A 105 37.17 -4.16 -15.34
CA THR A 105 38.48 -3.75 -15.84
C THR A 105 39.56 -4.16 -14.86
N LYS A 106 40.56 -4.93 -15.34
CA LYS A 106 41.78 -5.17 -14.56
C LYS A 106 42.63 -3.90 -14.52
N LYS A 107 43.60 -3.87 -13.59
CA LYS A 107 44.63 -2.82 -13.52
C LYS A 107 45.40 -2.63 -14.84
N ASP A 108 45.47 -3.68 -15.66
CA ASP A 108 46.08 -3.68 -17.00
C ASP A 108 45.19 -3.03 -18.10
N GLY A 109 44.00 -2.53 -17.77
CA GLY A 109 43.05 -1.95 -18.74
C GLY A 109 42.27 -2.98 -19.58
N ARG A 110 42.55 -4.28 -19.43
CA ARG A 110 41.80 -5.36 -20.10
C ARG A 110 40.49 -5.67 -19.37
N PHE A 111 39.42 -5.84 -20.12
CA PHE A 111 38.14 -6.31 -19.61
C PHE A 111 38.20 -7.81 -19.32
N HIS A 112 37.73 -8.20 -18.14
CA HIS A 112 37.56 -9.59 -17.76
C HIS A 112 36.09 -9.81 -17.40
N VAL A 113 35.46 -10.77 -18.08
CA VAL A 113 34.10 -11.20 -17.75
C VAL A 113 34.20 -12.05 -16.48
N ARG A 114 33.61 -11.55 -15.39
CA ARG A 114 33.49 -12.24 -14.12
C ARG A 114 32.01 -12.52 -13.85
N THR A 115 31.66 -13.78 -13.68
CA THR A 115 30.32 -14.14 -13.20
C THR A 115 30.26 -13.90 -11.70
N ARG A 116 29.32 -13.07 -11.25
CA ARG A 116 29.01 -12.86 -9.84
C ARG A 116 27.69 -13.54 -9.51
N THR A 117 27.63 -14.19 -8.35
CA THR A 117 26.37 -14.68 -7.81
C THR A 117 25.73 -13.61 -6.95
N TYR A 118 24.40 -13.53 -6.99
CA TYR A 118 23.62 -12.62 -6.18
C TYR A 118 22.35 -13.32 -5.70
N LEU A 119 21.78 -12.79 -4.63
CA LEU A 119 20.53 -13.26 -4.09
C LEU A 119 19.37 -12.37 -4.56
N ASP A 120 18.43 -12.95 -5.29
CA ASP A 120 17.23 -12.26 -5.72
C ASP A 120 16.21 -12.21 -4.57
N GLY A 121 16.01 -11.01 -4.02
CA GLY A 121 15.12 -10.81 -2.88
C GLY A 121 13.64 -11.01 -3.21
N ALA A 122 13.22 -10.70 -4.44
CA ALA A 122 11.83 -10.83 -4.86
C ALA A 122 11.43 -12.31 -5.00
N ILE A 123 12.28 -13.10 -5.66
CA ILE A 123 12.10 -14.56 -5.77
C ILE A 123 12.19 -15.21 -4.39
N LEU A 124 13.12 -14.76 -3.54
CA LEU A 124 13.24 -15.28 -2.18
C LEU A 124 11.96 -15.05 -1.38
N LYS A 125 11.40 -13.83 -1.41
CA LYS A 125 10.13 -13.53 -0.74
C LYS A 125 9.03 -14.46 -1.22
N GLU A 126 8.86 -14.61 -2.54
CA GLU A 126 7.79 -15.44 -3.11
C GLU A 126 7.94 -16.92 -2.71
N GLU A 127 9.15 -17.47 -2.79
CA GLU A 127 9.41 -18.87 -2.40
C GLU A 127 9.29 -19.08 -0.88
N MET A 128 9.66 -18.08 -0.08
CA MET A 128 9.43 -18.10 1.37
C MET A 128 7.94 -18.09 1.66
N GLU A 129 7.14 -17.21 1.05
CA GLU A 129 5.67 -17.14 1.23
C GLU A 129 4.98 -18.45 0.84
N ARG A 130 5.36 -19.06 -0.28
CA ARG A 130 4.86 -20.39 -0.69
C ARG A 130 5.21 -21.48 0.32
N SER A 131 6.32 -21.31 1.03
CA SER A 131 6.82 -22.22 2.05
C SER A 131 6.33 -21.90 3.46
N ALA A 132 5.67 -20.74 3.65
CA ALA A 132 5.51 -20.02 4.92
C ALA A 132 4.33 -20.43 5.80
N ASP A 133 3.68 -21.58 5.59
CA ASP A 133 2.58 -22.06 6.46
C ASP A 133 2.99 -22.15 7.97
N VAL A 134 4.25 -21.90 8.34
CA VAL A 134 4.80 -22.01 9.71
C VAL A 134 5.57 -20.77 10.22
N LEU A 135 5.91 -19.78 9.38
CA LEU A 135 7.06 -18.92 9.68
C LEU A 135 6.81 -17.78 10.67
N ALA A 136 5.72 -17.02 10.54
CA ALA A 136 5.52 -15.89 11.45
C ALA A 136 5.09 -16.40 12.83
N ALA A 137 4.10 -17.30 12.89
CA ALA A 137 3.53 -17.70 14.16
C ALA A 137 4.36 -18.77 14.87
N GLY A 138 4.94 -19.74 14.14
CA GLY A 138 5.76 -20.79 14.73
C GLY A 138 7.15 -20.31 15.18
N LEU A 139 7.79 -19.38 14.47
CA LEU A 139 9.07 -18.83 14.90
C LEU A 139 8.92 -17.82 16.04
N LEU A 140 7.83 -17.04 16.06
CA LEU A 140 7.50 -16.17 17.20
C LEU A 140 7.08 -16.97 18.44
N GLU A 141 6.36 -18.09 18.29
CA GLU A 141 6.00 -18.98 19.40
C GLU A 141 7.23 -19.64 20.04
N VAL A 142 8.25 -19.96 19.23
CA VAL A 142 9.53 -20.48 19.73
C VAL A 142 10.38 -19.38 20.39
N ALA A 143 10.31 -18.14 19.89
CA ALA A 143 11.07 -17.02 20.46
C ALA A 143 10.48 -16.52 21.78
N ASP A 144 9.15 -16.35 21.88
CA ASP A 144 8.47 -16.02 23.14
C ASP A 144 6.98 -16.46 23.13
N PRO A 145 6.64 -17.56 23.84
CA PRO A 145 5.27 -18.09 23.85
C PRO A 145 4.26 -17.15 24.52
N SER A 146 4.72 -16.27 25.43
CA SER A 146 3.84 -15.32 26.12
C SER A 146 3.34 -14.22 25.18
N LEU A 147 4.17 -13.79 24.23
CA LEU A 147 3.87 -12.74 23.26
C LEU A 147 3.02 -13.29 22.11
N SER A 148 3.22 -14.54 21.70
CA SER A 148 2.39 -15.20 20.69
C SER A 148 0.89 -15.11 21.04
N SER A 149 0.52 -15.39 22.29
CA SER A 149 -0.86 -15.28 22.76
C SER A 149 -1.44 -13.84 22.75
N LYS A 150 -0.58 -12.83 22.85
CA LYS A 150 -0.97 -11.41 22.82
C LYS A 150 -1.13 -10.87 21.40
N PHE A 151 -0.40 -11.41 20.43
CA PHE A 151 -0.36 -10.92 19.04
C PHE A 151 -1.10 -11.80 18.05
N PHE A 152 -1.41 -13.04 18.43
CA PHE A 152 -2.15 -13.99 17.60
C PHE A 152 -3.31 -14.61 18.37
N LEU A 153 -4.51 -14.53 17.79
CA LEU A 153 -5.70 -15.25 18.23
C LEU A 153 -5.60 -16.72 17.83
N ARG A 154 -5.51 -17.60 18.83
CA ARG A 154 -5.60 -19.06 18.66
C ARG A 154 -7.07 -19.48 18.66
N GLN A 155 -7.56 -20.04 17.56
CA GLN A 155 -8.84 -20.77 17.58
C GLN A 155 -8.59 -22.19 18.10
N HIS A 156 -8.67 -22.38 19.43
CA HIS A 156 -8.88 -23.71 20.01
C HIS A 156 -10.34 -24.11 19.73
N TRP A 157 -10.59 -24.73 18.59
CA TRP A 157 -11.79 -25.54 18.38
C TRP A 157 -11.35 -27.00 18.40
N MET A 158 -11.15 -27.52 19.61
CA MET A 158 -11.22 -28.92 20.05
C MET A 158 -10.56 -28.95 21.44
N ASP A 159 -11.39 -28.77 22.45
CA ASP A 159 -11.28 -29.41 23.77
C ASP A 159 -12.73 -29.50 24.28
N GLU A 160 -13.56 -30.25 23.55
CA GLU A 160 -14.80 -30.76 24.13
C GLU A 160 -14.49 -32.07 24.84
N ALA A 161 -14.08 -31.97 26.10
CA ALA A 161 -14.51 -32.90 27.13
C ALA A 161 -14.32 -32.27 28.51
N ASN A 162 -15.45 -31.94 29.12
CA ASN A 162 -15.67 -31.76 30.57
C ASN A 162 -15.22 -30.44 31.19
N ALA A 163 -16.16 -29.51 31.37
CA ALA A 163 -16.73 -29.20 32.69
C ALA A 163 -17.63 -27.96 32.62
N GLN A 164 -18.74 -28.05 33.33
CA GLN A 164 -19.76 -27.02 33.52
C GLN A 164 -19.21 -25.72 34.14
N GLN A 165 -19.87 -24.61 33.78
CA GLN A 165 -19.85 -23.28 34.42
C GLN A 165 -18.52 -22.52 34.43
N ASP A 166 -18.39 -21.52 33.56
CA ASP A 166 -18.62 -20.13 33.98
C ASP A 166 -18.69 -19.16 32.80
N SER A 167 -19.65 -18.25 32.90
CA SER A 167 -19.97 -17.21 31.93
C SER A 167 -18.95 -16.07 31.99
N VAL A 168 -17.89 -16.16 31.18
CA VAL A 168 -17.13 -14.97 30.76
C VAL A 168 -17.43 -14.75 29.29
N VAL A 169 -18.05 -13.60 29.01
CA VAL A 169 -18.54 -13.15 27.71
C VAL A 169 -17.45 -13.28 26.65
N LYS A 170 -17.48 -14.38 25.90
CA LYS A 170 -16.72 -14.53 24.65
C LYS A 170 -17.43 -13.69 23.60
N HIS A 171 -17.01 -12.42 23.46
CA HIS A 171 -17.43 -11.59 22.35
C HIS A 171 -16.98 -12.25 21.04
N LYS A 172 -17.90 -12.93 20.35
CA LYS A 172 -17.78 -13.12 18.90
C LYS A 172 -17.78 -11.72 18.29
N PRO A 173 -16.80 -11.37 17.46
CA PRO A 173 -16.77 -10.03 16.87
C PRO A 173 -17.97 -9.84 15.94
N LEU A 174 -18.64 -8.69 16.07
CA LEU A 174 -19.80 -8.31 15.24
C LEU A 174 -19.51 -8.42 13.73
N TRP A 175 -18.29 -8.15 13.27
CA TRP A 175 -17.94 -8.25 11.85
C TRP A 175 -17.90 -9.70 11.32
N ALA A 176 -17.63 -10.71 12.16
CA ALA A 176 -17.67 -12.12 11.76
C ALA A 176 -19.10 -12.61 11.53
N THR A 177 -20.09 -11.96 12.15
CA THR A 177 -21.52 -12.14 11.84
C THR A 177 -21.97 -11.37 10.59
N TYR A 178 -21.25 -10.32 10.16
CA TYR A 178 -21.62 -9.53 8.98
C TYR A 178 -21.07 -10.07 7.66
N TYR A 179 -20.00 -10.87 7.65
CA TYR A 179 -19.57 -11.63 6.46
C TYR A 179 -20.35 -12.96 6.33
N SER A 180 -21.68 -12.89 6.27
CA SER A 180 -22.51 -14.04 5.92
C SER A 180 -22.70 -14.13 4.41
N LYS A 181 -21.85 -14.96 3.78
CA LYS A 181 -22.12 -15.79 2.60
C LYS A 181 -23.27 -15.34 1.68
N HIS A 182 -22.92 -14.60 0.63
CA HIS A 182 -23.62 -14.68 -0.66
C HIS A 182 -22.69 -15.25 -1.73
N ASN A 183 -22.33 -16.52 -1.58
CA ASN A 183 -21.99 -17.39 -2.71
C ASN A 183 -22.16 -18.86 -2.31
N LYS A 184 -23.39 -19.36 -2.45
CA LYS A 184 -23.64 -20.81 -2.48
C LYS A 184 -23.61 -21.23 -3.95
N ASN A 185 -22.49 -21.82 -4.37
CA ASN A 185 -22.44 -23.12 -5.07
C ASN A 185 -21.04 -23.37 -5.67
N LYS A 186 -20.13 -23.89 -4.85
CA LYS A 186 -19.16 -24.92 -5.23
C LYS A 186 -18.52 -25.46 -3.95
N LYS A 187 -19.01 -26.58 -3.46
CA LYS A 187 -18.28 -27.40 -2.47
C LYS A 187 -17.16 -28.10 -3.24
N TRP A 188 -15.94 -27.62 -3.09
CA TRP A 188 -14.76 -28.46 -3.21
C TRP A 188 -14.28 -28.73 -1.78
N ASP A 189 -14.05 -30.01 -1.47
CA ASP A 189 -13.52 -30.47 -0.18
C ASP A 189 -12.08 -29.95 -0.01
N GLU A 190 -11.95 -28.74 0.54
CA GLU A 190 -10.71 -28.32 1.15
C GLU A 190 -10.54 -29.11 2.45
N ARG A 191 -9.54 -30.00 2.48
CA ARG A 191 -9.03 -30.59 3.71
C ARG A 191 -8.75 -29.46 4.70
N LYS A 192 -9.53 -29.41 5.77
CA LYS A 192 -9.41 -28.42 6.85
C LYS A 192 -7.99 -28.49 7.41
N LYS A 193 -7.20 -27.45 7.16
CA LYS A 193 -5.86 -27.26 7.71
C LYS A 193 -5.97 -26.98 9.22
N GLU A 194 -5.23 -27.71 10.04
CA GLU A 194 -5.01 -27.38 11.46
C GLU A 194 -4.16 -26.11 11.57
N GLY A 195 -4.53 -25.20 12.49
CA GLY A 195 -3.60 -24.18 13.01
C GLY A 195 -3.63 -22.77 12.40
N ASN A 196 -4.75 -22.29 11.85
CA ASN A 196 -4.81 -20.89 11.41
C ASN A 196 -4.79 -19.91 12.61
N LEU A 197 -3.64 -19.25 12.81
CA LEU A 197 -3.44 -18.16 13.78
C LEU A 197 -3.79 -16.82 13.13
N TYR A 198 -4.72 -16.07 13.73
CA TYR A 198 -5.17 -14.77 13.22
C TYR A 198 -4.49 -13.63 13.98
N ARG A 199 -3.97 -12.61 13.29
CA ARG A 199 -3.37 -11.43 13.93
C ARG A 199 -4.39 -10.72 14.83
N THR A 200 -3.98 -10.26 16.01
CA THR A 200 -4.83 -9.42 16.87
C THR A 200 -5.08 -8.05 16.23
N TYR A 201 -6.27 -7.49 16.48
CA TYR A 201 -6.65 -6.18 15.95
C TYR A 201 -5.61 -5.11 16.28
N GLY A 202 -5.31 -4.25 15.31
CA GLY A 202 -4.40 -3.12 15.49
C GLY A 202 -2.91 -3.48 15.57
N THR A 203 -2.50 -4.70 15.22
CA THR A 203 -1.08 -5.11 15.19
C THR A 203 -0.55 -5.24 13.76
N ARG A 204 0.48 -4.44 13.41
CA ARG A 204 1.31 -4.64 12.20
C ARG A 204 2.49 -5.54 12.55
N VAL A 205 2.73 -6.58 11.74
CA VAL A 205 3.90 -7.46 11.91
C VAL A 205 4.81 -7.30 10.71
N ILE A 206 6.07 -6.92 10.94
CA ILE A 206 7.09 -6.77 9.89
C ILE A 206 8.29 -7.66 10.24
N PRO A 207 8.36 -8.90 9.72
CA PRO A 207 9.52 -9.75 9.91
C PRO A 207 10.77 -9.19 9.22
N VAL A 208 11.89 -9.27 9.94
CA VAL A 208 13.24 -8.99 9.45
C VAL A 208 14.00 -10.31 9.42
N PHE A 209 14.29 -10.83 8.23
CA PHE A 209 15.11 -12.01 8.06
C PHE A 209 16.56 -11.61 7.87
N VAL A 210 17.43 -12.03 8.80
CA VAL A 210 18.88 -11.84 8.70
C VAL A 210 19.49 -13.16 8.29
N LEU A 211 19.95 -13.24 7.04
CA LEU A 211 20.60 -14.42 6.48
C LEU A 211 22.08 -14.37 6.83
N SER A 212 22.47 -15.14 7.85
CA SER A 212 23.84 -15.30 8.30
C SER A 212 24.50 -16.45 7.54
N LEU A 213 25.18 -16.10 6.45
CA LEU A 213 25.75 -17.06 5.52
C LEU A 213 27.28 -17.04 5.59
N ALA A 214 27.87 -18.17 5.93
CA ALA A 214 29.31 -18.41 5.84
C ALA A 214 29.63 -19.51 4.83
N GLY A 215 30.70 -19.32 4.06
CA GLY A 215 31.21 -20.33 3.13
C GLY A 215 30.37 -20.58 1.87
N VAL A 216 29.49 -19.65 1.47
CA VAL A 216 28.69 -19.75 0.23
C VAL A 216 29.44 -19.09 -0.93
N ASP A 217 29.31 -17.78 -1.10
CA ASP A 217 30.11 -16.95 -2.00
C ASP A 217 30.60 -15.75 -1.20
N ALA A 218 31.86 -15.38 -1.39
CA ALA A 218 32.48 -14.30 -0.64
C ALA A 218 32.01 -12.92 -1.10
N ASP A 219 31.59 -12.81 -2.37
CA ASP A 219 31.10 -11.56 -2.96
C ASP A 219 29.56 -11.54 -3.07
N LEU A 220 28.86 -12.36 -2.28
CA LEU A 220 27.40 -12.46 -2.34
C LEU A 220 26.73 -11.16 -1.89
N LEU A 221 25.99 -10.55 -2.81
CA LEU A 221 25.15 -9.38 -2.58
C LEU A 221 23.71 -9.70 -2.99
N MET A 222 22.77 -8.83 -2.62
CA MET A 222 21.43 -8.81 -3.20
C MET A 222 21.46 -8.08 -4.55
N GLU A 223 20.30 -8.04 -5.21
CA GLU A 223 20.09 -7.19 -6.38
C GLU A 223 20.55 -5.74 -6.13
N ASP A 224 21.03 -5.07 -7.17
CA ASP A 224 21.59 -3.71 -7.14
C ASP A 224 22.82 -3.51 -6.23
N GLU A 225 23.60 -4.57 -6.01
CA GLU A 225 24.79 -4.56 -5.15
C GLU A 225 24.52 -4.11 -3.71
N SER A 226 23.28 -4.32 -3.23
CA SER A 226 22.83 -4.04 -1.87
C SER A 226 23.01 -5.25 -0.95
N LEU A 227 22.99 -5.02 0.37
CA LEU A 227 22.92 -6.08 1.39
C LEU A 227 21.53 -6.19 2.02
N VAL A 228 20.62 -5.31 1.63
CA VAL A 228 19.24 -5.28 2.10
C VAL A 228 18.30 -5.28 0.91
N TRP A 229 17.25 -6.06 1.03
CA TRP A 229 16.10 -6.03 0.16
C TRP A 229 14.85 -5.86 1.00
N THR A 230 13.92 -5.04 0.50
CA THR A 230 12.73 -4.64 1.22
C THR A 230 11.48 -4.84 0.39
N SER A 231 10.39 -5.17 1.06
CA SER A 231 9.04 -5.15 0.55
C SER A 231 8.11 -4.52 1.59
N LYS A 232 6.85 -4.25 1.22
CA LYS A 232 5.85 -3.64 2.11
C LYS A 232 5.67 -4.39 3.45
N ASP A 233 5.91 -5.70 3.44
CA ASP A 233 5.62 -6.59 4.58
C ASP A 233 6.86 -7.34 5.12
N VAL A 234 8.04 -7.18 4.52
CA VAL A 234 9.23 -7.95 4.93
C VAL A 234 10.53 -7.21 4.63
N VAL A 235 11.52 -7.41 5.49
CA VAL A 235 12.90 -6.97 5.29
C VAL A 235 13.81 -8.19 5.25
N ILE A 236 14.69 -8.28 4.27
CA ILE A 236 15.68 -9.35 4.14
C ILE A 236 17.07 -8.70 4.13
N VAL A 237 17.96 -9.16 5.00
CA VAL A 237 19.32 -8.65 5.15
C VAL A 237 20.30 -9.78 4.99
N LEU A 238 21.31 -9.57 4.15
CA LEU A 238 22.47 -10.44 4.03
C LEU A 238 23.54 -10.04 5.03
N GLN A 239 24.03 -11.04 5.76
CA GLN A 239 25.15 -10.91 6.68
C GLN A 239 26.13 -12.05 6.41
N HIS A 240 27.40 -11.70 6.29
CA HIS A 240 28.46 -12.68 6.07
C HIS A 240 29.71 -12.30 6.87
N GLU A 241 30.67 -13.22 6.92
CA GLU A 241 31.92 -13.06 7.67
C GLU A 241 32.96 -12.15 6.99
N ASN A 242 32.92 -11.96 5.67
CA ASN A 242 33.93 -11.10 5.02
C ASN A 242 33.80 -9.65 5.47
N GLU A 243 34.94 -8.96 5.54
CA GLU A 243 35.01 -7.59 6.01
C GLU A 243 34.43 -6.59 5.00
N LYS A 244 34.74 -6.77 3.70
CA LYS A 244 34.36 -5.83 2.65
C LYS A 244 34.17 -6.51 1.29
N ILE A 245 33.10 -6.14 0.58
CA ILE A 245 32.86 -6.54 -0.82
C ILE A 245 33.05 -5.32 -1.74
N PRO A 246 33.85 -5.42 -2.82
CA PRO A 246 34.00 -4.32 -3.77
C PRO A 246 32.75 -4.12 -4.64
N LEU A 247 32.18 -2.91 -4.57
CA LEU A 247 31.02 -2.47 -5.35
C LEU A 247 31.43 -1.88 -6.70
N SER A 248 30.52 -1.82 -7.67
CA SER A 248 30.76 -1.15 -8.96
C SER A 248 30.94 0.37 -8.84
N TYR A 249 30.50 0.96 -7.73
CA TYR A 249 30.58 2.39 -7.50
C TYR A 249 32.02 2.89 -7.23
N VAL A 250 32.33 4.08 -7.75
CA VAL A 250 33.60 4.77 -7.54
C VAL A 250 33.30 6.16 -6.98
N SER A 251 33.97 6.51 -5.88
CA SER A 251 34.00 7.88 -5.37
C SER A 251 35.38 8.46 -5.67
N GLU A 252 35.40 9.50 -6.49
CA GLU A 252 36.62 10.14 -6.98
C GLU A 252 37.56 9.14 -7.67
N THR A 253 38.54 8.60 -6.95
CA THR A 253 39.54 7.64 -7.44
C THR A 253 39.48 6.29 -6.72
N THR A 254 38.60 6.14 -5.73
CA THR A 254 38.51 4.96 -4.87
C THR A 254 37.24 4.17 -5.13
N ARG A 255 37.41 2.85 -5.30
CA ARG A 255 36.27 1.91 -5.40
C ARG A 255 35.59 1.82 -4.04
N GLN A 256 34.27 1.88 -4.04
CA GLN A 256 33.48 1.76 -2.82
C GLN A 256 33.33 0.29 -2.40
N PHE A 257 33.08 0.11 -1.11
CA PHE A 257 32.93 -1.21 -0.51
C PHE A 257 31.64 -1.30 0.28
N ALA A 258 30.98 -2.45 0.18
CA ALA A 258 29.90 -2.83 1.09
C ALA A 258 30.49 -3.54 2.30
N PHE A 259 29.90 -3.29 3.48
CA PHE A 259 30.31 -3.85 4.76
C PHE A 259 29.19 -4.74 5.31
N PRO A 260 29.30 -6.06 5.14
CA PRO A 260 28.22 -7.00 5.53
C PRO A 260 28.27 -7.36 7.01
N SER A 261 29.38 -7.05 7.66
CA SER A 261 29.51 -7.03 9.12
C SER A 261 28.53 -6.06 9.79
N LEU A 262 28.15 -4.97 9.11
CA LEU A 262 27.28 -3.91 9.65
C LEU A 262 25.78 -4.22 9.42
N SER A 263 25.35 -5.41 9.81
CA SER A 263 23.96 -5.89 9.64
C SER A 263 22.93 -4.98 10.30
N GLN A 264 23.23 -4.41 11.47
CA GLN A 264 22.35 -3.47 12.18
C GLN A 264 21.94 -2.27 11.31
N ARG A 265 22.89 -1.72 10.54
CA ARG A 265 22.62 -0.61 9.63
C ARG A 265 21.66 -1.03 8.51
N HIS A 266 21.89 -2.19 7.91
CA HIS A 266 21.06 -2.71 6.82
C HIS A 266 19.64 -3.02 7.30
N ILE A 267 19.50 -3.54 8.51
CA ILE A 267 18.20 -3.73 9.17
C ILE A 267 17.49 -2.38 9.35
N LEU A 268 18.20 -1.37 9.85
CA LEU A 268 17.63 -0.03 10.01
C LEU A 268 17.26 0.62 8.68
N ALA A 269 18.05 0.45 7.63
CA ALA A 269 17.70 0.91 6.28
C ALA A 269 16.41 0.25 5.80
N GLY A 270 16.30 -1.06 6.03
CA GLY A 270 15.11 -1.82 5.67
C GLY A 270 13.86 -1.36 6.42
N LEU A 271 13.96 -1.26 7.75
CA LEU A 271 12.88 -0.80 8.61
C LEU A 271 12.51 0.67 8.34
N ALA A 272 13.49 1.53 8.05
CA ALA A 272 13.24 2.92 7.67
C ALA A 272 12.35 3.02 6.42
N SER A 273 12.59 2.17 5.42
CA SER A 273 11.73 2.10 4.24
C SER A 273 10.34 1.55 4.54
N VAL A 274 10.23 0.45 5.30
CA VAL A 274 8.94 -0.26 5.48
C VAL A 274 8.04 0.39 6.54
N VAL A 275 8.63 0.88 7.64
CA VAL A 275 7.91 1.53 8.75
C VAL A 275 7.71 3.00 8.46
N GLY A 276 8.78 3.72 8.10
CA GLY A 276 8.74 5.17 7.87
C GLY A 276 8.39 5.58 6.44
N GLY A 277 8.22 4.64 5.51
CA GLY A 277 7.98 4.94 4.10
C GLY A 277 9.17 5.63 3.41
N LEU A 278 10.36 5.63 4.03
CA LEU A 278 11.52 6.39 3.56
C LEU A 278 12.13 5.77 2.29
N SER A 279 12.23 6.59 1.23
CA SER A 279 13.15 6.32 0.13
C SER A 279 14.59 6.60 0.55
N ALA A 280 15.55 5.97 -0.13
CA ALA A 280 16.95 6.34 0.07
C ALA A 280 17.12 7.81 -0.38
N PRO A 281 17.88 8.66 0.34
CA PRO A 281 17.98 10.08 0.02
C PRO A 281 18.53 10.40 -1.39
N TYR A 282 19.17 9.44 -2.04
CA TYR A 282 19.67 9.58 -3.40
C TYR A 282 18.73 8.98 -4.46
N GLU A 283 17.57 8.44 -4.07
CA GLU A 283 16.65 7.71 -4.95
C GLU A 283 15.31 8.47 -5.07
N LYS A 284 14.90 8.72 -6.32
CA LYS A 284 13.65 9.39 -6.66
C LYS A 284 12.86 8.59 -7.69
N ALA A 285 11.55 8.44 -7.52
CA ALA A 285 10.69 7.84 -8.52
C ALA A 285 10.51 8.78 -9.72
N SER A 286 10.66 8.25 -10.94
CA SER A 286 10.38 8.99 -12.16
C SER A 286 9.28 8.33 -12.96
N HIS A 287 8.13 8.99 -13.08
CA HIS A 287 7.02 8.54 -13.92
C HIS A 287 7.38 8.55 -15.41
N ILE A 288 8.29 9.42 -15.85
CA ILE A 288 8.68 9.53 -17.27
C ILE A 288 9.57 8.35 -17.68
N HIS A 289 10.47 7.92 -16.77
CA HIS A 289 11.41 6.83 -17.04
C HIS A 289 10.92 5.47 -16.54
N GLU A 290 9.79 5.43 -15.83
CA GLU A 290 9.23 4.22 -15.19
C GLU A 290 10.26 3.46 -14.32
N ARG A 291 11.23 4.19 -13.77
CA ARG A 291 12.31 3.64 -12.93
C ARG A 291 12.80 4.68 -11.92
N PRO A 292 13.45 4.27 -10.82
CA PRO A 292 14.11 5.22 -9.94
C PRO A 292 15.26 5.93 -10.65
N VAL A 293 15.35 7.24 -10.43
CA VAL A 293 16.46 8.09 -10.85
C VAL A 293 17.35 8.33 -9.65
N LEU A 294 18.65 8.19 -9.85
CA LEU A 294 19.65 8.28 -8.79
C LEU A 294 20.37 9.63 -8.82
N ASN A 295 20.44 10.30 -7.66
CA ASN A 295 21.22 11.49 -7.43
C ASN A 295 22.15 11.30 -6.23
N TRP A 296 23.37 10.84 -6.51
CA TRP A 296 24.37 10.51 -5.51
C TRP A 296 24.87 11.71 -4.68
N LEU A 297 24.54 12.95 -5.05
CA LEU A 297 24.87 14.13 -4.23
C LEU A 297 24.31 13.99 -2.81
N TRP A 298 23.11 13.41 -2.68
CA TRP A 298 22.39 13.24 -1.42
C TRP A 298 22.66 11.91 -0.74
N SER A 299 23.64 11.13 -1.22
CA SER A 299 23.97 9.81 -0.66
C SER A 299 24.85 9.83 0.59
N THR A 300 25.35 11.02 0.94
CA THR A 300 26.20 11.24 2.10
C THR A 300 25.41 11.92 3.22
N GLY A 301 25.68 11.52 4.46
CA GLY A 301 25.00 12.07 5.64
C GLY A 301 24.68 11.01 6.69
N CYS A 302 23.89 11.40 7.70
CA CYS A 302 23.46 10.51 8.77
C CYS A 302 22.17 9.77 8.37
N HIS A 303 22.31 8.67 7.64
CA HIS A 303 21.21 7.77 7.27
C HIS A 303 21.72 6.33 7.09
N PRO A 304 20.87 5.30 7.27
CA PRO A 304 21.31 3.92 7.18
C PRO A 304 21.50 3.42 5.74
N PHE A 305 20.94 4.11 4.74
CA PHE A 305 21.03 3.71 3.33
C PHE A 305 22.48 3.73 2.81
N GLY A 306 22.88 2.67 2.12
CA GLY A 306 24.19 2.56 1.48
C GLY A 306 24.23 2.93 0.03
N PRO A 307 25.41 2.94 -0.60
CA PRO A 307 26.70 2.52 -0.01
C PRO A 307 27.51 3.64 0.67
N PHE A 308 27.18 4.91 0.43
CA PHE A 308 28.04 6.05 0.77
C PHE A 308 27.92 6.58 2.21
N SER A 309 26.80 6.33 2.92
CA SER A 309 26.74 6.57 4.36
C SER A 309 27.31 5.38 5.14
N ASN A 310 27.65 5.56 6.41
CA ASN A 310 27.99 4.46 7.32
C ASN A 310 27.33 4.60 8.71
N SER A 311 26.19 5.27 8.77
CA SER A 311 25.48 5.49 10.03
C SER A 311 24.49 4.36 10.33
N SER A 312 24.38 3.95 11.59
CA SER A 312 23.28 3.11 12.10
C SER A 312 22.25 3.95 12.85
N GLN A 313 22.12 5.23 12.50
CA GLN A 313 21.19 6.18 13.10
C GLN A 313 20.43 6.92 12.01
N ILE A 314 19.27 7.45 12.37
CA ILE A 314 18.41 8.22 11.48
C ILE A 314 18.47 9.68 11.91
N SER A 315 18.81 10.58 10.98
CA SER A 315 18.82 12.02 11.23
C SER A 315 17.42 12.55 11.57
N GLN A 316 17.36 13.66 12.30
CA GLN A 316 16.09 14.32 12.64
C GLN A 316 15.27 14.65 11.39
N MET A 317 15.93 15.11 10.32
CA MET A 317 15.26 15.40 9.05
C MET A 317 14.54 14.19 8.46
N LEU A 318 15.16 12.99 8.52
CA LEU A 318 14.52 11.77 8.04
C LEU A 318 13.44 11.25 9.00
N GLN A 319 13.56 11.53 10.31
CA GLN A 319 12.47 11.25 11.27
C GLN A 319 11.24 12.09 10.91
N ASP A 320 11.42 13.39 10.67
CA ASP A 320 10.33 14.30 10.29
C ASP A 320 9.73 13.93 8.94
N VAL A 321 10.54 13.45 7.99
CA VAL A 321 10.03 12.88 6.72
C VAL A 321 9.20 11.64 7.01
N ALA A 322 9.66 10.69 7.83
CA ALA A 322 8.93 9.45 8.10
C ALA A 322 7.53 9.70 8.69
N LEU A 323 7.45 10.64 9.65
CA LEU A 323 6.18 11.05 10.26
C LEU A 323 5.26 11.74 9.23
N ARG A 324 5.80 12.62 8.38
CA ARG A 324 5.03 13.27 7.30
C ARG A 324 4.57 12.31 6.21
N SER A 325 5.40 11.34 5.83
CA SER A 325 5.06 10.33 4.83
C SER A 325 3.85 9.50 5.26
N THR A 326 3.74 9.18 6.55
CA THR A 326 2.56 8.49 7.09
C THR A 326 1.29 9.36 6.99
N ILE A 327 1.39 10.64 7.33
CA ILE A 327 0.28 11.61 7.20
C ILE A 327 -0.18 11.71 5.74
N TYR A 328 0.76 11.88 4.81
CA TYR A 328 0.46 11.97 3.38
C TYR A 328 -0.15 10.68 2.83
N ALA A 329 0.36 9.52 3.23
CA ALA A 329 -0.18 8.23 2.82
C ALA A 329 -1.63 8.04 3.30
N GLN A 330 -1.94 8.44 4.54
CA GLN A 330 -3.31 8.37 5.08
C GLN A 330 -4.30 9.28 4.33
N VAL A 331 -3.89 10.51 4.03
CA VAL A 331 -4.73 11.49 3.31
C VAL A 331 -4.92 11.07 1.86
N ASP A 332 -3.87 10.64 1.18
CA ASP A 332 -3.97 10.13 -0.19
C ASP A 332 -4.87 8.88 -0.26
N ALA A 333 -4.74 7.95 0.70
CA ALA A 333 -5.63 6.79 0.79
C ALA A 333 -7.08 7.20 1.04
N ALA A 334 -7.34 8.21 1.87
CA ALA A 334 -8.67 8.75 2.11
C ALA A 334 -9.26 9.37 0.83
N LEU A 335 -8.50 10.22 0.12
CA LEU A 335 -8.93 10.86 -1.12
C LEU A 335 -9.21 9.84 -2.23
N ARG A 336 -8.37 8.80 -2.38
CA ARG A 336 -8.62 7.69 -3.30
C ARG A 336 -9.92 6.96 -2.99
N ARG A 337 -10.18 6.63 -1.73
CA ARG A 337 -11.43 5.98 -1.30
C ARG A 337 -12.66 6.84 -1.56
N ILE A 338 -12.58 8.15 -1.36
CA ILE A 338 -13.69 9.08 -1.65
C ILE A 338 -13.98 9.09 -3.15
N ARG A 339 -12.92 9.14 -3.97
CA ARG A 339 -13.06 9.08 -5.42
C ARG A 339 -13.69 7.77 -5.87
N GLU A 340 -13.22 6.63 -5.36
CA GLU A 340 -13.81 5.31 -5.63
C GLU A 340 -15.29 5.26 -5.21
N THR A 341 -15.61 5.76 -4.01
CA THR A 341 -16.99 5.81 -3.51
C THR A 341 -17.88 6.67 -4.41
N SER A 342 -17.38 7.82 -4.85
CA SER A 342 -18.09 8.71 -5.79
C SER A 342 -18.33 8.03 -7.14
N GLU A 343 -17.32 7.32 -7.67
CA GLU A 343 -17.44 6.54 -8.91
C GLU A 343 -18.47 5.40 -8.77
N ILE A 344 -18.50 4.70 -7.62
CA ILE A 344 -19.50 3.66 -7.33
C ILE A 344 -20.91 4.27 -7.29
N VAL A 345 -21.12 5.37 -6.58
CA VAL A 345 -22.44 6.02 -6.50
C VAL A 345 -22.89 6.52 -7.87
N GLN A 346 -21.98 7.11 -8.66
CA GLN A 346 -22.28 7.55 -10.03
C GLN A 346 -22.63 6.36 -10.94
N SER A 347 -21.94 5.23 -10.79
CA SER A 347 -22.22 4.02 -11.56
C SER A 347 -23.62 3.48 -11.23
N PHE A 348 -23.98 3.43 -9.94
CA PHE A 348 -25.29 3.00 -9.47
C PHE A 348 -26.40 3.91 -10.01
N ALA A 349 -26.20 5.22 -9.91
CA ALA A 349 -27.10 6.22 -10.44
C ALA A 349 -27.30 6.05 -11.95
N SER A 350 -26.24 5.79 -12.71
CA SER A 350 -26.35 5.59 -14.16
C SER A 350 -27.10 4.32 -14.56
N GLU A 351 -26.97 3.24 -13.77
CA GLU A 351 -27.59 1.94 -14.04
C GLU A 351 -29.09 1.95 -13.70
N HIS A 352 -29.44 2.55 -12.55
CA HIS A 352 -30.79 2.45 -11.98
C HIS A 352 -31.64 3.71 -12.19
N LEU A 353 -31.01 4.87 -12.44
CA LEU A 353 -31.71 6.15 -12.58
C LEU A 353 -31.55 6.65 -14.02
N LYS A 354 -32.55 6.34 -14.86
CA LYS A 354 -32.69 7.02 -16.16
C LYS A 354 -33.72 8.12 -16.03
N THR A 355 -33.54 9.17 -16.82
CA THR A 355 -34.58 10.21 -17.01
C THR A 355 -35.89 9.56 -17.50
N PRO A 356 -37.06 10.21 -17.35
CA PRO A 356 -38.35 9.69 -17.83
C PRO A 356 -38.38 9.39 -19.35
N LEU A 357 -37.39 9.87 -20.10
CA LEU A 357 -37.16 9.60 -21.52
C LEU A 357 -36.18 8.44 -21.78
N GLY A 358 -35.74 7.72 -20.75
CA GLY A 358 -34.77 6.63 -20.85
C GLY A 358 -33.33 7.07 -21.18
N GLU A 359 -33.07 8.39 -21.29
CA GLU A 359 -31.72 8.88 -21.52
C GLU A 359 -30.87 8.71 -20.26
N PRO A 360 -29.62 8.21 -20.38
CA PRO A 360 -28.65 8.29 -19.29
C PRO A 360 -28.44 9.76 -18.94
N VAL A 361 -28.32 10.06 -17.65
CA VAL A 361 -28.06 11.42 -17.16
C VAL A 361 -26.80 11.95 -17.85
N LYS A 362 -26.97 12.85 -18.83
CA LYS A 362 -25.88 13.39 -19.64
C LYS A 362 -24.94 14.23 -18.76
N GLY A 363 -23.92 13.59 -18.19
CA GLY A 363 -22.74 14.28 -17.72
C GLY A 363 -22.02 14.90 -18.91
N LYS A 364 -22.07 16.22 -19.06
CA LYS A 364 -21.24 16.92 -20.04
C LYS A 364 -19.77 16.73 -19.62
N LYS A 365 -19.01 15.93 -20.38
CA LYS A 365 -17.60 15.52 -20.12
C LYS A 365 -16.56 16.67 -20.03
N LYS A 366 -16.94 17.95 -19.99
CA LYS A 366 -16.01 19.09 -20.07
C LYS A 366 -16.45 20.31 -19.25
N LYS A 367 -16.68 20.15 -17.94
CA LYS A 367 -16.68 21.27 -17.00
C LYS A 367 -15.75 20.93 -15.84
N SER A 368 -14.80 21.82 -15.58
CA SER A 368 -13.74 21.71 -14.56
C SER A 368 -14.20 22.18 -13.17
N SER A 369 -15.50 22.15 -12.90
CA SER A 369 -16.03 22.39 -11.57
C SER A 369 -17.08 21.34 -11.32
N THR A 370 -16.86 20.58 -10.25
CA THR A 370 -17.75 19.60 -9.65
C THR A 370 -19.02 20.33 -9.19
N GLU A 371 -19.93 20.64 -10.11
CA GLU A 371 -21.35 20.64 -9.79
C GLU A 371 -21.64 19.22 -9.31
N LEU A 372 -21.59 19.04 -7.99
CA LEU A 372 -21.91 17.79 -7.30
C LEU A 372 -23.16 17.21 -7.97
N TRP A 373 -23.04 15.98 -8.45
CA TRP A 373 -24.13 15.27 -9.13
C TRP A 373 -25.40 15.24 -8.25
N VAL A 374 -25.22 15.31 -6.93
CA VAL A 374 -26.24 15.51 -5.91
C VAL A 374 -27.15 16.72 -6.19
N GLU A 375 -26.57 17.90 -6.47
CA GLU A 375 -27.36 19.12 -6.68
C GLU A 375 -28.26 19.03 -7.91
N LYS A 376 -27.89 18.21 -8.91
CA LYS A 376 -28.67 18.01 -10.14
C LYS A 376 -29.94 17.19 -9.93
N PHE A 377 -29.98 16.34 -8.92
CA PHE A 377 -31.15 15.51 -8.61
C PHE A 377 -32.09 16.17 -7.61
N TYR A 378 -31.57 16.96 -6.65
CA TYR A 378 -32.38 17.44 -5.52
C TYR A 378 -32.82 18.91 -5.62
N LYS A 379 -32.07 19.81 -6.29
CA LYS A 379 -32.51 21.21 -6.43
C LYS A 379 -33.57 21.42 -7.52
N LYS A 380 -33.80 20.42 -8.39
CA LYS A 380 -34.82 20.48 -9.44
C LYS A 380 -35.99 19.60 -9.03
N ILE A 381 -37.13 20.22 -8.72
CA ILE A 381 -38.38 19.50 -8.45
C ILE A 381 -38.69 18.63 -9.68
N THR A 382 -38.65 17.31 -9.52
CA THR A 382 -39.05 16.36 -10.56
C THR A 382 -40.08 15.41 -10.00
N ASP A 383 -41.03 14.98 -10.83
CA ASP A 383 -42.08 14.00 -10.45
C ASP A 383 -41.54 12.56 -10.38
N LEU A 384 -40.21 12.37 -10.36
CA LEU A 384 -39.57 11.07 -10.29
C LEU A 384 -39.42 10.65 -8.84
N PRO A 385 -39.58 9.34 -8.52
CA PRO A 385 -39.23 8.85 -7.20
C PRO A 385 -37.75 9.13 -6.95
N GLU A 386 -37.46 9.71 -5.79
CA GLU A 386 -36.11 10.09 -5.41
C GLU A 386 -35.20 8.86 -5.37
N PRO A 387 -34.02 8.92 -5.99
CA PRO A 387 -33.12 7.78 -6.09
C PRO A 387 -32.56 7.28 -4.76
N PHE A 388 -32.28 8.24 -3.88
CA PHE A 388 -31.61 8.04 -2.62
C PHE A 388 -32.41 8.73 -1.53
N PRO A 389 -32.34 8.24 -0.28
CA PRO A 389 -32.91 8.94 0.85
C PRO A 389 -32.29 10.33 0.98
N HIS A 390 -33.11 11.39 1.14
CA HIS A 390 -32.63 12.75 1.40
C HIS A 390 -31.61 12.81 2.55
N GLU A 391 -31.86 12.06 3.62
CA GLU A 391 -30.96 11.96 4.78
C GLU A 391 -29.55 11.43 4.42
N LEU A 392 -29.44 10.51 3.46
CA LEU A 392 -28.14 9.99 3.00
C LEU A 392 -27.33 11.10 2.33
N VAL A 393 -28.02 11.87 1.49
CA VAL A 393 -27.43 12.89 0.64
C VAL A 393 -26.97 14.07 1.47
N GLU A 394 -27.83 14.56 2.37
CA GLU A 394 -27.49 15.60 3.34
C GLU A 394 -26.31 15.17 4.23
N ARG A 395 -26.30 13.93 4.71
CA ARG A 395 -25.18 13.40 5.50
C ARG A 395 -23.88 13.33 4.70
N LEU A 396 -23.95 12.99 3.41
CA LEU A 396 -22.76 12.94 2.55
C LEU A 396 -22.22 14.33 2.26
N GLU A 397 -23.09 15.31 1.99
CA GLU A 397 -22.70 16.72 1.82
C GLU A 397 -22.03 17.26 3.10
N GLN A 398 -22.66 17.09 4.27
CA GLN A 398 -22.08 17.48 5.56
C GLN A 398 -20.72 16.81 5.82
N TYR A 399 -20.56 15.55 5.41
CA TYR A 399 -19.29 14.84 5.54
C TYR A 399 -18.21 15.42 4.62
N LEU A 400 -18.55 15.75 3.37
CA LEU A 400 -17.61 16.35 2.42
C LEU A 400 -17.19 17.76 2.84
N ASP A 401 -18.14 18.57 3.33
CA ASP A 401 -17.87 19.91 3.87
C ASP A 401 -16.93 19.83 5.07
N LYS A 402 -17.23 18.94 6.03
CA LYS A 402 -16.36 18.70 7.19
C LYS A 402 -14.97 18.21 6.78
N LEU A 403 -14.88 17.36 5.76
CA LEU A 403 -13.59 16.87 5.28
C LEU A 403 -12.75 17.99 4.66
N GLU A 404 -13.37 18.91 3.92
CA GLU A 404 -12.70 20.09 3.39
C GLU A 404 -12.12 20.95 4.53
N GLU A 405 -12.90 21.22 5.58
CA GLU A 405 -12.42 21.91 6.79
C GLU A 405 -11.24 21.18 7.43
N GLN A 406 -11.36 19.86 7.63
CA GLN A 406 -10.29 19.04 8.20
C GLN A 406 -8.99 19.05 7.37
N LEU A 407 -9.09 19.08 6.04
CA LEU A 407 -7.95 19.18 5.14
C LEU A 407 -7.28 20.56 5.21
N VAL A 408 -8.06 21.64 5.32
CA VAL A 408 -7.54 23.00 5.52
C VAL A 408 -6.81 23.07 6.86
N ASP A 409 -7.40 22.57 7.93
CA ASP A 409 -6.77 22.50 9.25
C ASP A 409 -5.48 21.68 9.22
N LEU A 410 -5.50 20.51 8.57
CA LEU A 410 -4.31 19.68 8.39
C LEU A 410 -3.18 20.43 7.67
N SER A 411 -3.52 21.20 6.64
CA SER A 411 -2.53 22.00 5.91
C SER A 411 -1.85 23.05 6.80
N SER A 412 -2.61 23.67 7.71
CA SER A 412 -2.06 24.62 8.68
C SER A 412 -1.14 23.94 9.70
N LEU A 413 -1.52 22.75 10.20
CA LEU A 413 -0.72 21.97 11.14
C LEU A 413 0.61 21.52 10.53
N LEU A 414 0.60 21.13 9.25
CA LEU A 414 1.80 20.77 8.51
C LEU A 414 2.72 21.97 8.26
N TYR A 415 2.15 23.15 8.00
CA TYR A 415 2.90 24.40 7.84
C TYR A 415 3.60 24.80 9.16
N ASP A 416 2.91 24.68 10.28
CA ASP A 416 3.44 24.97 11.62
C ASP A 416 4.34 23.84 12.19
N HIS A 417 4.61 22.80 11.39
CA HIS A 417 5.42 21.63 11.78
C HIS A 417 4.88 20.87 13.02
N ARG A 418 3.56 20.91 13.24
CA ARG A 418 2.87 20.21 14.34
C ARG A 418 2.48 18.79 13.91
N LEU A 419 3.49 17.93 13.72
CA LEU A 419 3.32 16.60 13.12
C LEU A 419 2.44 15.65 13.94
N GLU A 420 2.45 15.75 15.28
CA GLU A 420 1.61 14.91 16.14
C GLU A 420 0.12 15.21 16.00
N ASP A 421 -0.25 16.49 15.98
CA ASP A 421 -1.63 16.92 15.81
C ASP A 421 -2.11 16.67 14.38
N ALA A 422 -1.21 16.89 13.40
CA ALA A 422 -1.47 16.56 12.01
C ALA A 422 -1.75 15.06 11.83
N HIS A 423 -1.03 14.19 12.53
CA HIS A 423 -1.26 12.74 12.50
C HIS A 423 -2.61 12.31 13.09
N LYS A 424 -3.05 12.96 14.18
CA LYS A 424 -4.39 12.70 14.75
C LYS A 424 -5.46 13.11 13.76
N ASN A 425 -5.35 14.31 13.18
CA ASN A 425 -6.29 14.79 12.18
C ASN A 425 -6.31 13.88 10.93
N SER A 426 -5.15 13.49 10.39
CA SER A 426 -5.10 12.58 9.23
C SER A 426 -5.67 11.18 9.53
N THR A 427 -5.47 10.69 10.75
CA THR A 427 -6.07 9.45 11.23
C THR A 427 -7.60 9.56 11.31
N ASP A 428 -8.11 10.67 11.85
CA ASP A 428 -9.55 10.93 11.92
C ASP A 428 -10.18 11.05 10.53
N ILE A 429 -9.51 11.74 9.59
CA ILE A 429 -9.94 11.82 8.19
C ILE A 429 -10.04 10.41 7.60
N LEU A 430 -8.98 9.61 7.70
CA LEU A 430 -8.96 8.25 7.14
C LEU A 430 -10.04 7.35 7.76
N GLN A 431 -10.19 7.36 9.09
CA GLN A 431 -11.21 6.58 9.77
C GLN A 431 -12.62 6.99 9.35
N SER A 432 -12.90 8.30 9.37
CA SER A 432 -14.18 8.85 8.94
C SER A 432 -14.50 8.46 7.51
N THR A 433 -13.52 8.50 6.60
CA THR A 433 -13.65 8.03 5.22
C THR A 433 -13.99 6.55 5.12
N VAL A 434 -13.30 5.69 5.87
CA VAL A 434 -13.59 4.25 5.88
C VAL A 434 -15.01 3.97 6.36
N PHE A 435 -15.48 4.67 7.40
CA PHE A 435 -16.85 4.53 7.89
C PHE A 435 -17.88 5.03 6.87
N THR A 436 -17.65 6.19 6.25
CA THR A 436 -18.54 6.74 5.22
C THR A 436 -18.63 5.82 4.01
N GLN A 437 -17.50 5.28 3.54
CA GLN A 437 -17.47 4.30 2.46
C GLN A 437 -18.35 3.08 2.80
N GLN A 438 -18.16 2.48 3.97
CA GLN A 438 -18.97 1.33 4.41
C GLN A 438 -20.46 1.65 4.53
N TYR A 439 -20.79 2.86 5.01
CA TYR A 439 -22.16 3.33 5.10
C TYR A 439 -22.80 3.47 3.71
N VAL A 440 -22.11 4.12 2.77
CA VAL A 440 -22.56 4.26 1.39
C VAL A 440 -22.76 2.89 0.73
N GLU A 441 -21.78 1.99 0.84
CA GLU A 441 -21.89 0.63 0.30
C GLU A 441 -23.12 -0.13 0.83
N ARG A 442 -23.40 -0.03 2.13
CA ARG A 442 -24.59 -0.64 2.75
C ARG A 442 -25.89 -0.05 2.21
N VAL A 443 -25.94 1.28 2.06
CA VAL A 443 -27.15 1.95 1.56
C VAL A 443 -27.38 1.60 0.09
N LEU A 444 -26.33 1.62 -0.74
CA LEU A 444 -26.40 1.20 -2.12
C LEU A 444 -26.85 -0.26 -2.26
N ALA A 445 -26.37 -1.16 -1.41
CA ALA A 445 -26.82 -2.56 -1.40
C ALA A 445 -28.33 -2.67 -1.07
N THR A 446 -28.79 -1.91 -0.07
CA THR A 446 -30.19 -1.89 0.35
C THR A 446 -31.10 -1.33 -0.74
N GLU A 447 -30.71 -0.21 -1.38
CA GLU A 447 -31.47 0.38 -2.47
C GLU A 447 -31.46 -0.50 -3.73
N LYS A 448 -30.35 -1.19 -4.00
CA LYS A 448 -30.30 -2.20 -5.08
C LYS A 448 -31.31 -3.32 -4.85
N GLU A 449 -31.48 -3.80 -3.63
CA GLU A 449 -32.48 -4.81 -3.29
C GLU A 449 -33.91 -4.29 -3.44
N LYS A 450 -34.20 -3.07 -2.99
CA LYS A 450 -35.51 -2.44 -3.18
C LYS A 450 -35.86 -2.29 -4.66
N MET A 451 -34.89 -1.87 -5.50
CA MET A 451 -35.11 -1.67 -6.92
C MET A 451 -35.23 -2.97 -7.73
N ARG A 452 -34.79 -4.13 -7.21
CA ARG A 452 -35.08 -5.44 -7.83
C ARG A 452 -36.57 -5.76 -7.88
N CYS A 453 -37.36 -5.23 -6.94
CA CYS A 453 -38.79 -5.51 -6.85
C CYS A 453 -39.64 -4.73 -7.88
N CYS A 454 -39.11 -3.63 -8.44
CA CYS A 454 -39.85 -2.73 -9.32
C CYS A 454 -39.11 -2.53 -10.65
N ARG A 455 -39.54 -3.24 -11.70
CA ARG A 455 -39.04 -3.01 -13.07
C ARG A 455 -39.63 -1.69 -13.59
N ILE A 456 -38.85 -0.62 -13.57
CA ILE A 456 -39.25 0.66 -14.15
C ILE A 456 -39.27 0.51 -15.68
N GLU A 457 -40.48 0.44 -16.25
CA GLU A 457 -40.66 0.50 -17.71
C GLU A 457 -40.77 1.96 -18.15
N TYR A 458 -39.70 2.46 -18.77
CA TYR A 458 -39.73 3.75 -19.45
C TYR A 458 -40.56 3.62 -20.72
N LYS A 459 -41.85 3.96 -20.64
CA LYS A 459 -42.68 4.11 -21.82
C LYS A 459 -42.31 5.43 -22.49
N PHE A 460 -41.74 5.34 -23.70
CA PHE A 460 -41.64 6.50 -24.58
C PHE A 460 -43.04 7.15 -24.67
N PRO A 461 -43.16 8.48 -24.59
CA PRO A 461 -44.43 9.12 -24.88
C PRO A 461 -44.84 8.64 -26.27
N VAL A 462 -45.96 7.91 -26.33
CA VAL A 462 -46.54 7.46 -27.58
C VAL A 462 -46.61 8.70 -28.44
N GLN A 463 -45.85 8.71 -29.55
CA GLN A 463 -45.84 9.83 -30.49
C GLN A 463 -47.30 10.21 -30.75
N SER A 464 -47.71 11.37 -30.22
CA SER A 464 -49.06 11.88 -30.40
C SER A 464 -49.35 11.82 -31.90
N ARG A 465 -50.53 11.33 -32.28
CA ARG A 465 -51.01 11.29 -33.67
C ARG A 465 -50.79 12.63 -34.40
N GLN A 466 -50.65 13.75 -33.66
CA GLN A 466 -50.24 15.04 -34.20
C GLN A 466 -48.91 15.01 -34.98
N THR A 467 -47.89 14.25 -34.57
CA THR A 467 -46.62 14.17 -35.33
C THR A 467 -46.81 13.51 -36.70
N PHE A 468 -47.67 12.49 -36.81
CA PHE A 468 -48.07 11.92 -38.10
C PHE A 468 -48.94 12.88 -38.92
N ILE A 469 -49.82 13.67 -38.27
CA ILE A 469 -50.64 14.67 -38.96
C ILE A 469 -49.77 15.82 -39.49
N TYR A 470 -48.85 16.37 -38.70
CA TYR A 470 -47.92 17.41 -39.13
C TYR A 470 -46.93 16.90 -40.18
N GLY A 471 -46.44 15.66 -40.04
CA GLY A 471 -45.65 14.99 -41.07
C GLY A 471 -46.43 14.82 -42.38
N GLY A 472 -47.70 14.45 -42.30
CA GLY A 472 -48.61 14.35 -43.45
C GLY A 472 -48.89 15.70 -44.12
N ILE A 473 -49.09 16.77 -43.34
CA ILE A 473 -49.27 18.14 -43.86
C ILE A 473 -48.00 18.63 -44.56
N LEU A 474 -46.81 18.37 -44.01
CA LEU A 474 -45.54 18.72 -44.64
C LEU A 474 -45.28 17.94 -45.93
N LEU A 475 -45.57 16.64 -45.95
CA LEU A 475 -45.48 15.81 -47.15
C LEU A 475 -46.46 16.26 -48.23
N ALA A 476 -47.70 16.57 -47.86
CA ALA A 476 -48.70 17.11 -48.78
C ALA A 476 -48.27 18.48 -49.33
N GLY A 477 -47.75 19.37 -48.47
CA GLY A 477 -47.20 20.66 -48.88
C GLY A 477 -46.02 20.53 -49.85
N PHE A 478 -45.11 19.58 -49.58
CA PHE A 478 -43.98 19.29 -50.48
C PHE A 478 -44.44 18.71 -51.82
N PHE A 479 -45.45 17.83 -51.81
CA PHE A 479 -46.00 17.23 -53.03
C PHE A 479 -46.71 18.26 -53.91
N VAL A 480 -47.50 19.16 -53.29
CA VAL A 480 -48.13 20.28 -54.00
C VAL A 480 -47.07 21.22 -54.58
N TYR A 481 -46.05 21.57 -53.80
CA TYR A 481 -44.94 22.40 -54.28
C TYR A 481 -44.20 21.76 -55.45
N PHE A 482 -43.95 20.45 -55.40
CA PHE A 482 -43.31 19.68 -56.47
C PHE A 482 -44.18 19.62 -57.74
N ILE A 483 -45.48 19.37 -57.60
CA ILE A 483 -46.43 19.39 -58.73
C ILE A 483 -46.48 20.77 -59.37
N VAL A 484 -46.57 21.83 -58.57
CA VAL A 484 -46.55 23.21 -59.09
C VAL A 484 -45.28 23.45 -59.87
N ILE A 485 -44.09 23.13 -59.34
CA ILE A 485 -42.82 23.29 -60.06
C ILE A 485 -42.77 22.46 -61.35
N PHE A 486 -43.18 21.20 -61.30
CA PHE A 486 -43.14 20.28 -62.44
C PHE A 486 -44.07 20.71 -63.60
N PHE A 487 -45.25 21.27 -63.30
CA PHE A 487 -46.18 21.75 -64.32
C PHE A 487 -46.00 23.23 -64.70
N SER A 488 -45.31 24.02 -63.86
CA SER A 488 -44.97 25.42 -64.12
C SER A 488 -43.60 25.61 -64.79
N SER A 489 -42.85 24.54 -65.07
CA SER A 489 -41.69 24.58 -65.94
C SER A 489 -42.09 24.35 -67.40
N PRO A 490 -42.27 25.41 -68.22
CA PRO A 490 -42.49 25.24 -69.65
C PRO A 490 -41.24 24.65 -70.31
N VAL A 491 -41.48 23.62 -71.11
CA VAL A 491 -40.56 23.01 -72.06
C VAL A 491 -39.63 24.06 -72.68
N ARG A 492 -38.33 23.89 -72.43
CA ARG A 492 -37.27 24.16 -73.40
C ARG A 492 -36.16 23.15 -73.23
#